data_AF-A0A166C5A2-F1
#
_entry.id   AF-A0A166C5A2-F1
#
_cell.length_a   1.000
_cell.length_b   1.000
_cell.length_c   1.000
_cell.angle_alpha   90.00
_cell.angle_beta   90.00
_cell.angle_gamma   90.00
#
_symmetry.space_group_name_H-M   'P 1'
#
loop_
_entity.id
_entity.type
_entity.pdbx_description
1 polymer ?
#
loop_
_entity_poly.entity_id
_entity_poly.type
_entity_poly.pdbx_seq_one_letter_code
_entity_poly.pdbx_strand_id
1 'polypeptide(L)'
;MTDELKESLKKLLELELGIPLNPKTVKQYEPDFNDDTLILDYFPINSITQLTIDNKNITDYKLMEEVGLIYFNKNRAGKLYVEYTYSLKEEEYDSLLNLMVEYEKDTSLTKQVSSITEGKRSLTYDTSLSKGALIQSLITDLKNKYSCIVRMI
;
A
#
# COMPACT_ATOMS: atom_id res chain seq x y z
N MET A 1 6.47 8.03 -24.56
CA MET A 1 7.53 7.09 -24.12
C MET A 1 7.80 7.12 -22.62
N THR A 2 8.17 8.23 -21.98
CA THR A 2 8.45 8.26 -20.52
C THR A 2 7.20 8.10 -19.65
N ASP A 3 6.07 8.67 -20.08
CA ASP A 3 4.82 8.66 -19.30
C ASP A 3 4.04 7.34 -19.43
N GLU A 4 4.06 6.72 -20.62
CA GLU A 4 3.46 5.40 -20.85
C GLU A 4 4.16 4.29 -20.05
N LEU A 5 5.49 4.37 -19.91
CA LEU A 5 6.26 3.46 -19.07
C LEU A 5 5.89 3.63 -17.60
N LYS A 6 5.84 4.87 -17.10
CA LYS A 6 5.44 5.17 -15.71
C LYS A 6 4.03 4.65 -15.41
N GLU A 7 3.09 4.88 -16.31
CA GLU A 7 1.71 4.43 -16.16
C GLU A 7 1.60 2.90 -16.14
N SER A 8 2.37 2.21 -16.99
CA SER A 8 2.42 0.75 -17.00
C SER A 8 3.02 0.18 -15.71
N LEU A 9 4.08 0.80 -15.19
CA LEU A 9 4.70 0.41 -13.92
C LEU A 9 3.81 0.69 -12.71
N LYS A 10 3.04 1.79 -12.72
CA LYS A 10 2.01 2.06 -11.69
C LYS A 10 0.98 0.94 -11.62
N LYS A 11 0.47 0.48 -12.78
CA LYS A 11 -0.50 -0.62 -12.83
C LYS A 11 0.07 -1.95 -12.33
N LEU A 12 1.32 -2.25 -12.68
CA LEU A 12 2.03 -3.42 -12.15
C LEU A 12 2.19 -3.34 -10.63
N LEU A 13 2.57 -2.16 -10.11
CA LEU A 13 2.76 -1.95 -8.68
C LEU A 13 1.43 -2.08 -7.91
N GLU A 14 0.33 -1.52 -8.43
CA GLU A 14 -1.01 -1.70 -7.84
C GLU A 14 -1.40 -3.19 -7.78
N LEU A 15 -1.13 -3.95 -8.85
CA LEU A 15 -1.39 -5.40 -8.89
C LEU A 15 -0.54 -6.16 -7.86
N GLU A 16 0.74 -5.83 -7.75
CA GLU A 16 1.67 -6.51 -6.84
C GLU A 16 1.38 -6.22 -5.37
N LEU A 17 1.03 -4.97 -5.04
CA LEU A 17 0.74 -4.56 -3.67
C LEU A 17 -0.67 -4.96 -3.22
N GLY A 18 -1.61 -5.11 -4.16
CA GLY A 18 -3.02 -5.36 -3.84
C GLY A 18 -3.72 -4.14 -3.20
N ILE A 19 -3.09 -2.97 -3.27
CA ILE A 19 -3.56 -1.70 -2.72
C ILE A 19 -3.59 -0.69 -3.85
N PRO A 20 -4.68 0.07 -4.02
CA PRO A 20 -4.76 1.06 -5.07
C PRO A 20 -3.76 2.20 -4.86
N LEU A 21 -3.13 2.67 -5.95
CA LEU A 21 -2.27 3.85 -5.90
C LEU A 21 -3.08 5.15 -5.98
N ASN A 22 -4.26 5.08 -6.61
CA ASN A 22 -5.22 6.17 -6.66
C ASN A 22 -6.30 5.98 -5.58
N PRO A 23 -6.75 7.05 -4.91
CA PRO A 23 -7.80 6.96 -3.89
C PRO A 23 -9.05 6.23 -4.38
N LYS A 24 -9.46 5.18 -3.65
CA LYS A 24 -10.75 4.51 -3.84
C LYS A 24 -11.65 4.75 -2.63
N THR A 25 -12.92 5.02 -2.89
CA THR A 25 -13.93 5.18 -1.85
C THR A 25 -14.58 3.83 -1.54
N VAL A 26 -14.75 3.54 -0.26
CA VAL A 26 -15.44 2.34 0.22
C VAL A 26 -16.42 2.70 1.34
N LYS A 27 -17.43 1.86 1.48
CA LYS A 27 -18.49 1.97 2.50
C LYS A 27 -18.49 0.69 3.32
N GLN A 28 -18.54 0.86 4.63
CA GLN A 28 -18.65 -0.23 5.59
C GLN A 28 -19.84 0.02 6.51
N TYR A 29 -20.60 -1.04 6.76
CA TYR A 29 -21.83 -1.00 7.54
C TYR A 29 -21.81 -2.10 8.59
N GLU A 30 -22.14 -1.75 9.83
CA GLU A 30 -22.31 -2.68 10.93
C GLU A 30 -23.67 -2.44 11.60
N PRO A 31 -24.63 -3.38 11.47
CA PRO A 31 -25.99 -3.16 11.96
C PRO A 31 -26.10 -3.09 13.48
N ASP A 32 -25.22 -3.79 14.20
CA ASP A 32 -25.25 -3.94 15.65
C ASP A 32 -23.88 -3.63 16.27
N PHE A 33 -23.28 -2.49 15.87
CA PHE A 33 -22.02 -2.04 16.46
C PHE A 33 -22.20 -1.79 17.96
N ASN A 34 -21.25 -2.23 18.78
CA ASN A 34 -21.24 -2.03 20.23
C ASN A 34 -19.81 -2.10 20.76
N ASP A 35 -19.01 -1.10 20.44
CA ASP A 35 -17.60 -1.04 20.82
C ASP A 35 -17.13 0.42 20.96
N ASP A 36 -15.94 0.62 21.52
CA ASP A 36 -15.22 1.90 21.47
C ASP A 36 -14.21 1.97 20.31
N THR A 37 -14.05 0.86 19.58
CA THR A 37 -13.09 0.74 18.48
C THR A 37 -13.77 0.18 17.23
N LEU A 38 -13.50 0.79 16.08
CA LEU A 38 -13.93 0.29 14.77
C LEU A 38 -12.72 -0.09 13.93
N ILE A 39 -12.75 -1.30 13.39
CA ILE A 39 -11.75 -1.82 12.45
C ILE A 39 -12.28 -1.62 11.03
N LEU A 40 -11.52 -0.92 10.19
CA LEU A 40 -11.84 -0.68 8.79
C LEU A 40 -11.33 -1.81 7.90
N ASP A 41 -12.13 -2.19 6.90
CA ASP A 41 -11.83 -3.30 5.98
C ASP A 41 -10.60 -3.05 5.08
N TYR A 42 -10.29 -1.78 4.75
CA TYR A 42 -9.18 -1.41 3.88
C TYR A 42 -8.35 -0.30 4.51
N PHE A 43 -7.04 -0.32 4.29
CA PHE A 43 -6.08 0.68 4.75
C PHE A 43 -4.81 0.62 3.87
N PRO A 44 -3.95 1.67 3.82
CA PRO A 44 -3.98 2.89 4.62
C PRO A 44 -5.11 3.85 4.25
N ILE A 45 -5.62 4.58 5.24
CA ILE A 45 -6.75 5.51 5.08
C ILE A 45 -6.25 6.90 4.69
N ASN A 46 -6.86 7.51 3.68
CA ASN A 46 -6.58 8.90 3.29
C ASN A 46 -7.47 9.86 4.05
N SER A 47 -8.78 9.57 4.08
CA SER A 47 -9.76 10.40 4.78
C SER A 47 -11.07 9.66 5.04
N ILE A 48 -11.76 10.04 6.12
CA ILE A 48 -13.13 9.62 6.41
C ILE A 48 -14.07 10.68 5.82
N THR A 49 -14.89 10.27 4.87
CA THR A 49 -15.88 11.15 4.21
C THR A 49 -17.15 11.26 5.04
N GLN A 50 -17.56 10.17 5.68
CA GLN A 50 -18.75 10.12 6.52
C GLN A 50 -18.60 9.04 7.59
N LEU A 51 -19.00 9.36 8.82
CA LEU A 51 -19.10 8.39 9.91
C LEU A 51 -20.35 8.69 10.71
N THR A 52 -21.27 7.73 10.76
CA THR A 52 -22.53 7.87 11.48
C THR A 52 -22.85 6.66 12.32
N ILE A 53 -23.53 6.89 13.44
CA ILE A 53 -24.15 5.85 14.26
C ILE A 53 -25.61 6.25 14.48
N ASP A 54 -26.55 5.37 14.13
CA ASP A 54 -27.99 5.65 14.12
C ASP A 54 -28.33 6.95 13.37
N ASN A 55 -27.71 7.13 12.18
CA ASN A 55 -27.83 8.31 11.32
C ASN A 55 -27.35 9.63 11.95
N LYS A 56 -26.63 9.60 13.07
CA LYS A 56 -26.00 10.77 13.68
C LYS A 56 -24.53 10.81 13.33
N ASN A 57 -24.07 11.94 12.81
CA ASN A 57 -22.65 12.16 12.50
C ASN A 57 -21.79 12.07 13.77
N ILE A 58 -20.69 11.33 13.66
CA ILE A 58 -19.66 11.23 14.70
C ILE A 58 -18.44 12.01 14.21
N THR A 59 -18.03 13.01 14.98
CA THR A 59 -16.87 13.85 14.68
C THR A 59 -15.78 13.74 15.74
N ASP A 60 -16.12 13.17 16.90
CA ASP A 60 -15.23 13.01 18.04
C ASP A 60 -14.60 11.60 18.06
N TYR A 61 -13.62 11.38 17.18
CA TYR A 61 -12.88 10.13 17.08
C TYR A 61 -11.40 10.38 16.75
N LYS A 62 -10.57 9.36 16.97
CA LYS A 62 -9.16 9.34 16.56
C LYS A 62 -8.96 8.25 15.50
N LEU A 63 -8.42 8.63 14.35
CA LEU A 63 -8.08 7.71 13.27
C LEU A 63 -6.60 7.30 13.37
N MET A 64 -6.33 6.00 13.27
CA MET A 64 -5.01 5.46 12.97
C MET A 64 -5.01 4.99 11.51
N GLU A 65 -4.59 5.89 10.62
CA GLU A 65 -4.67 5.73 9.16
C GLU A 65 -3.96 4.47 8.65
N GLU A 66 -2.76 4.19 9.18
CA GLU A 66 -1.88 3.13 8.68
C GLU A 66 -2.40 1.71 8.96
N VAL A 67 -3.29 1.56 9.95
CA VAL A 67 -3.81 0.26 10.41
C VAL A 67 -5.34 0.18 10.32
N GLY A 68 -5.99 1.20 9.75
CA GLY A 68 -7.43 1.21 9.58
C GLY A 68 -8.22 1.14 10.90
N LEU A 69 -7.75 1.77 11.98
CA LEU A 69 -8.46 1.77 13.26
C LEU A 69 -9.07 3.14 13.58
N ILE A 70 -10.33 3.16 14.01
CA ILE A 70 -10.99 4.33 14.57
C ILE A 70 -11.27 4.10 16.05
N TYR A 71 -10.78 4.99 16.91
CA TYR A 71 -11.08 5.00 18.34
C TYR A 71 -12.10 6.08 18.65
N PHE A 72 -13.17 5.68 19.32
CA PHE A 72 -14.18 6.58 19.88
C PHE A 72 -13.80 6.97 21.30
N ASN A 73 -14.14 8.19 21.72
CA ASN A 73 -13.89 8.65 23.10
C ASN A 73 -14.73 7.92 24.17
N LYS A 74 -15.69 7.09 23.75
CA LYS A 74 -16.57 6.29 24.59
C LYS A 74 -17.12 5.14 23.75
N ASN A 75 -17.56 4.08 24.43
CA ASN A 75 -18.32 3.01 23.79
C ASN A 75 -19.56 3.61 23.06
N ARG A 76 -19.75 3.21 21.80
CA ARG A 76 -20.91 3.55 20.99
C ARG A 76 -21.65 2.28 20.61
N ALA A 77 -22.98 2.36 20.64
CA ALA A 77 -23.84 1.29 20.19
C ALA A 77 -24.83 1.80 19.14
N GLY A 78 -25.17 0.96 18.16
CA GLY A 78 -26.19 1.23 17.15
C GLY A 78 -25.78 0.82 15.74
N LYS A 79 -26.52 1.31 14.74
CA LYS A 79 -26.23 1.06 13.33
C LYS A 79 -25.10 1.96 12.86
N LEU A 80 -23.91 1.40 12.68
CA LEU A 80 -22.74 2.12 12.22
C LEU A 80 -22.65 2.11 10.70
N TYR A 81 -22.37 3.29 10.13
CA TYR A 81 -22.03 3.47 8.73
C TYR A 81 -20.79 4.35 8.64
N VAL A 82 -19.77 3.88 7.91
CA VAL A 82 -18.59 4.65 7.60
C VAL A 82 -18.33 4.62 6.09
N GLU A 83 -18.00 5.78 5.54
CA GLU A 83 -17.53 5.98 4.19
C GLU A 83 -16.16 6.65 4.24
N TYR A 84 -15.19 6.05 3.57
CA TYR A 84 -13.80 6.49 3.64
C TYR A 84 -13.07 6.23 2.33
N THR A 85 -11.94 6.91 2.17
CA THR A 85 -11.03 6.74 1.04
C THR A 85 -9.74 6.07 1.50
N TYR A 86 -9.25 5.14 0.69
CA TYR A 86 -8.00 4.44 0.92
C TYR A 86 -7.18 4.36 -0.37
N SER A 87 -5.86 4.51 -0.22
CA SER A 87 -4.83 4.27 -1.23
C SER A 87 -3.48 4.32 -0.56
N LEU A 88 -2.48 3.71 -1.19
CA LEU A 88 -1.11 3.91 -0.79
C LEU A 88 -0.73 5.40 -0.85
N LYS A 89 0.04 5.90 0.12
CA LYS A 89 0.47 7.30 0.12
C LYS A 89 1.48 7.52 -1.01
N GLU A 90 1.36 8.63 -1.73
CA GLU A 90 2.19 8.93 -2.91
C GLU A 90 3.69 8.87 -2.59
N GLU A 91 4.07 9.44 -1.45
CA GLU A 91 5.44 9.42 -0.93
C GLU A 91 6.01 8.00 -0.73
N GLU A 92 5.17 7.01 -0.43
CA GLU A 92 5.60 5.65 -0.15
C GLU A 92 5.93 4.86 -1.41
N TYR A 93 5.32 5.21 -2.54
CA TYR A 93 5.55 4.52 -3.81
C TYR A 93 6.35 5.34 -4.82
N ASP A 94 6.48 6.65 -4.67
CA ASP A 94 7.23 7.48 -5.63
C ASP A 94 8.70 7.07 -5.74
N SER A 95 9.35 6.80 -4.61
CA SER A 95 10.74 6.34 -4.57
C SER A 95 10.90 4.98 -5.25
N LEU A 96 9.96 4.07 -5.02
CA LEU A 96 9.93 2.75 -5.65
C LEU A 96 9.67 2.85 -7.16
N LEU A 97 8.70 3.67 -7.56
CA LEU A 97 8.34 3.90 -8.96
C LEU A 97 9.52 4.50 -9.73
N ASN A 98 10.23 5.48 -9.15
CA ASN A 98 11.43 6.04 -9.76
C ASN A 98 12.52 4.98 -9.94
N LEU A 99 12.70 4.12 -8.93
CA LEU A 99 13.69 3.04 -8.98
C LEU A 99 13.34 1.96 -10.01
N MET A 100 12.05 1.62 -10.16
CA MET A 100 11.56 0.75 -11.22
C MET A 100 11.76 1.36 -12.62
N VAL A 101 11.51 2.67 -12.78
CA VAL A 101 11.75 3.38 -14.04
C VAL A 101 13.24 3.38 -14.40
N GLU A 102 14.13 3.63 -13.44
CA GLU A 102 15.57 3.54 -13.64
C GLU A 102 15.99 2.13 -14.05
N TYR A 103 15.48 1.11 -13.35
CA TYR A 103 15.77 -0.29 -13.64
C TYR A 103 15.30 -0.68 -15.05
N GLU A 104 14.11 -0.24 -15.48
CA GLU A 104 13.61 -0.53 -16.82
C GLU A 104 14.41 0.16 -17.93
N LYS A 105 14.86 1.40 -17.69
CA LYS A 105 15.69 2.16 -18.63
C LYS A 105 17.14 1.73 -18.68
N ASP A 106 17.61 0.94 -17.72
CA ASP A 106 18.98 0.43 -17.72
C ASP A 106 19.20 -0.51 -18.91
N THR A 107 20.03 -0.08 -19.86
CA THR A 107 20.43 -0.83 -21.06
C THR A 107 21.83 -1.42 -20.93
N SER A 108 22.45 -1.33 -19.74
CA SER A 108 23.78 -1.88 -19.50
C SER A 108 23.80 -3.39 -19.67
N LEU A 109 24.91 -3.92 -20.18
CA LEU A 109 25.17 -5.37 -20.26
C LEU A 109 25.02 -6.03 -18.88
N THR A 110 25.26 -5.29 -17.80
CA THR A 110 25.10 -5.76 -16.43
C THR A 110 23.66 -6.07 -16.04
N LYS A 111 22.61 -5.51 -16.68
CA LYS A 111 21.21 -5.91 -16.44
C LYS A 111 20.94 -7.39 -16.79
N GLN A 112 21.76 -8.00 -17.66
CA GLN A 112 21.59 -9.39 -18.13
C GLN A 112 22.75 -10.33 -17.78
N VAL A 113 23.86 -9.85 -17.22
CA VAL A 113 25.06 -10.68 -17.01
C VAL A 113 25.21 -11.06 -15.54
N SER A 114 24.84 -12.30 -15.22
CA SER A 114 24.98 -12.91 -13.88
C SER A 114 26.33 -13.60 -13.64
N SER A 115 27.25 -13.63 -14.62
CA SER A 115 28.68 -13.89 -14.38
C SER A 115 29.50 -13.67 -15.64
N ILE A 116 30.72 -13.15 -15.50
CA ILE A 116 31.79 -13.35 -16.49
C ILE A 116 32.77 -14.32 -15.85
N THR A 117 32.96 -15.48 -16.49
CA THR A 117 33.93 -16.48 -16.04
C THR A 117 35.19 -16.33 -16.87
N GLU A 118 36.26 -15.81 -16.25
CA GLU A 118 37.59 -15.75 -16.87
C GLU A 118 38.52 -16.76 -16.14
N GLY A 119 38.60 -17.98 -16.67
CA GLY A 119 39.34 -19.08 -16.03
C GLY A 119 38.71 -19.58 -14.71
N LYS A 120 39.53 -19.90 -13.69
CA LYS A 120 39.06 -20.44 -12.38
C LYS A 120 38.63 -19.37 -11.36
N ARG A 121 38.56 -18.09 -11.75
CA ARG A 121 38.16 -17.00 -10.85
C ARG A 121 36.91 -16.33 -11.42
N SER A 122 35.82 -16.38 -10.66
CA SER A 122 34.62 -15.61 -10.92
C SER A 122 34.71 -14.32 -10.11
N LEU A 123 34.61 -13.18 -10.77
CA LEU A 123 34.42 -11.88 -10.13
C LEU A 123 33.00 -11.42 -10.45
N THR A 124 32.11 -11.59 -9.48
CA THR A 124 30.72 -11.16 -9.56
C THR A 124 30.66 -9.69 -9.17
N TYR A 125 30.63 -8.80 -10.17
CA TYR A 125 30.30 -7.38 -9.95
C TYR A 125 28.80 -7.22 -10.17
N ASP A 126 28.05 -7.28 -9.07
CA ASP A 126 26.60 -7.39 -9.10
C ASP A 126 25.91 -6.11 -8.63
N THR A 127 25.79 -5.14 -9.53
CA THR A 127 25.07 -3.87 -9.25
C THR A 127 23.66 -3.84 -9.82
N SER A 128 23.25 -4.86 -10.59
CA SER A 128 21.94 -4.96 -11.24
C SER A 128 21.01 -5.95 -10.54
N LEU A 129 21.51 -7.09 -10.00
CA LEU A 129 20.70 -7.87 -9.06
C LEU A 129 20.44 -7.05 -7.79
N SER A 130 21.34 -6.12 -7.41
CA SER A 130 21.13 -5.29 -6.22
C SER A 130 19.94 -4.33 -6.37
N LYS A 131 19.73 -3.71 -7.54
CA LYS A 131 18.53 -2.86 -7.79
C LYS A 131 17.27 -3.69 -7.87
N GLY A 132 17.26 -4.81 -8.60
CA GLY A 132 16.09 -5.70 -8.68
C GLY A 132 15.71 -6.29 -7.31
N ALA A 133 16.69 -6.73 -6.53
CA ALA A 133 16.48 -7.21 -5.16
C ALA A 133 15.99 -6.09 -4.22
N LEU A 134 16.48 -4.86 -4.38
CA LEU A 134 16.00 -3.71 -3.63
C LEU A 134 14.54 -3.39 -3.95
N ILE A 135 14.13 -3.40 -5.23
CA ILE A 135 12.71 -3.27 -5.64
C ILE A 135 11.87 -4.32 -4.93
N GLN A 136 12.28 -5.59 -5.00
CA GLN A 136 11.53 -6.68 -4.41
C GLN A 136 11.45 -6.60 -2.88
N SER A 137 12.52 -6.16 -2.22
CA SER A 137 12.54 -5.92 -0.77
C SER A 137 11.54 -4.82 -0.40
N LEU A 138 11.57 -3.68 -1.09
CA LEU A 138 10.64 -2.57 -0.84
C LEU A 138 9.18 -2.97 -1.07
N ILE A 139 8.89 -3.73 -2.14
CA ILE A 139 7.56 -4.29 -2.38
C ILE A 139 7.14 -5.20 -1.22
N THR A 140 8.05 -6.06 -0.75
CA THR A 140 7.78 -6.99 0.35
C THR A 140 7.54 -6.25 1.66
N ASP A 141 8.31 -5.20 1.95
CA ASP A 141 8.15 -4.38 3.14
C ASP A 141 6.81 -3.63 3.14
N LEU A 142 6.42 -3.06 1.99
CA LEU A 142 5.10 -2.43 1.83
C LEU A 142 3.97 -3.44 1.99
N LYS A 143 4.09 -4.63 1.37
CA LYS A 143 3.12 -5.71 1.54
C LYS A 143 3.01 -6.09 3.00
N ASN A 144 4.12 -6.31 3.69
CA ASN A 144 4.11 -6.67 5.11
C ASN A 144 3.47 -5.57 5.97
N LYS A 145 3.81 -4.30 5.74
CA LYS A 145 3.24 -3.14 6.44
C LYS A 145 1.71 -3.12 6.32
N TYR A 146 1.18 -3.47 5.16
CA TYR A 146 -0.25 -3.42 4.88
C TYR A 146 -0.95 -4.79 4.84
N SER A 147 -0.24 -5.87 5.15
CA SER A 147 -0.72 -7.25 4.98
C SER A 147 -1.77 -7.69 5.99
N CYS A 148 -2.08 -6.89 7.03
CA CYS A 148 -2.87 -7.42 8.14
C CYS A 148 -3.74 -6.34 8.80
N ILE A 149 -5.04 -6.38 8.49
CA ILE A 149 -6.14 -6.73 9.39
C ILE A 149 -7.25 -7.27 8.46
N VAL A 150 -7.15 -8.55 8.09
CA VAL A 150 -8.32 -9.27 7.60
C VAL A 150 -9.17 -9.49 8.84
N ARG A 151 -10.39 -8.92 8.88
CA ARG A 151 -11.40 -9.31 9.89
C ARG A 151 -11.44 -10.84 9.93
N MET A 152 -11.06 -11.44 11.05
CA MET A 152 -11.53 -12.79 11.36
C MET A 152 -13.04 -12.65 11.53
N ILE A 153 -13.78 -13.03 10.48
CA ILE A 153 -15.24 -13.19 10.48
C ILE A 153 -15.57 -14.40 11.34
#